data_AF-A0A7Y4G3M6-F1
#
_entry.id   AF-A0A7Y4G3M6-F1
#
_cell.length_a   1.000
_cell.length_b   1.000
_cell.length_c   1.000
_cell.angle_alpha   90.00
_cell.angle_beta   90.00
_cell.angle_gamma   90.00
#
_symmetry.space_group_name_H-M   'P 1'
#
loop_
_entity.id
_entity.type
_entity.pdbx_description
1 polymer ?
#
loop_
_entity_poly.entity_id
_entity_poly.type
_entity_poly.pdbx_seq_one_letter_code
_entity_poly.pdbx_strand_id
1 'polypeptide(L)' 'MATTKASNSDAKTQAQAANAPRDYVMLKEKRILKRWREKGELITLMPSQAEYHLRNKNLELKKESK' A
#
# COMPACT_ATOMS: atom_id res chain seq x y z
N MET A 1 38.46 -0.58 26.65
CA MET A 1 38.01 -1.28 25.43
C MET A 1 36.57 -0.88 25.17
N ALA A 2 36.35 -0.04 24.15
CA ALA A 2 35.06 0.59 23.87
C ALA A 2 34.04 -0.43 23.33
N THR A 3 32.85 -0.43 23.91
CA THR A 3 31.67 -1.15 23.43
C THR A 3 30.99 -0.34 22.33
N THR A 4 31.34 -0.60 21.07
CA THR A 4 30.62 -0.02 19.92
C THR A 4 29.66 -1.06 19.35
N LYS A 5 28.45 -1.10 19.93
CA LYS A 5 27.32 -1.85 19.37
C LYS A 5 26.76 -0.99 18.23
N ALA A 6 27.16 -1.29 17.00
CA ALA A 6 26.67 -0.62 15.81
C ALA A 6 25.14 -0.85 15.68
N SER A 7 24.39 0.25 15.65
CA SER A 7 22.94 0.28 15.51
C SER A 7 22.50 -0.21 14.12
N ASN A 8 22.08 -1.48 14.03
CA ASN A 8 21.42 -2.06 12.85
C ASN A 8 19.94 -1.66 12.74
N SER A 9 19.59 -0.41 13.04
CA SER A 9 18.19 0.03 13.18
C SER A 9 17.57 0.58 11.89
N ASP A 10 18.36 0.91 10.86
CA ASP A 10 17.84 1.65 9.69
C ASP A 10 17.23 0.80 8.58
N ALA A 11 17.62 -0.48 8.44
CA ALA A 11 17.14 -1.31 7.33
C ALA A 11 15.69 -1.80 7.50
N LYS A 12 15.18 -1.93 8.74
CA LYS A 12 13.80 -2.37 9.00
C LYS A 12 12.77 -1.28 8.70
N THR A 13 13.10 -0.03 8.95
CA THR A 13 12.19 1.12 8.82
C THR A 13 11.83 1.39 7.36
N GLN A 14 12.79 1.26 6.44
CA GLN A 14 12.53 1.42 4.99
C GLN A 14 11.64 0.31 4.41
N ALA A 15 11.85 -0.96 4.82
CA ALA A 15 11.03 -2.08 4.35
C ALA A 15 9.59 -2.04 4.91
N GLN A 16 9.42 -1.46 6.10
CA GLN A 16 8.10 -1.23 6.72
C GLN A 16 7.32 -0.12 6.00
N ALA A 17 7.99 0.97 5.59
CA ALA A 17 7.36 2.03 4.80
C ALA A 17 6.91 1.57 3.40
N ALA A 18 7.61 0.60 2.82
CA ALA A 18 7.25 0.02 1.52
C ALA A 18 5.99 -0.86 1.57
N ASN A 19 5.68 -1.46 2.73
CA ASN A 19 4.54 -2.37 2.90
C ASN A 19 3.37 -1.78 3.70
N ALA A 20 3.41 -0.50 4.05
CA ALA A 20 2.33 0.14 4.78
C ALA A 20 1.03 0.19 3.93
N PRO A 21 -0.16 0.07 4.54
CA PRO A 21 -1.42 0.25 3.85
C PRO A 21 -1.49 1.63 3.18
N ARG A 22 -2.04 1.69 1.97
CA ARG A 22 -2.24 2.93 1.23
C ARG A 22 -3.65 3.03 0.71
N ASP A 23 -4.10 4.25 0.48
CA ASP A 23 -5.41 4.51 -0.10
C ASP A 23 -5.35 4.43 -1.62
N TYR A 24 -6.31 3.70 -2.17
CA TYR A 24 -6.51 3.52 -3.60
C TYR A 24 -7.92 3.93 -3.98
N VAL A 25 -8.06 4.52 -5.16
CA VAL A 25 -9.35 4.86 -5.77
C VAL A 25 -9.76 3.71 -6.68
N MET A 26 -10.98 3.22 -6.51
CA MET A 26 -11.58 2.23 -7.40
C MET A 26 -11.87 2.86 -8.77
N LEU A 27 -11.35 2.26 -9.84
CA LEU A 27 -11.65 2.71 -11.21
C LEU A 27 -12.83 1.96 -11.84
N LYS A 28 -13.15 0.78 -11.31
CA LYS A 28 -14.20 -0.12 -11.79
C LYS A 28 -14.87 -0.80 -10.61
N GLU A 29 -16.16 -1.10 -10.75
CA GLU A 29 -16.90 -1.86 -9.75
C GLU A 29 -16.45 -3.33 -9.75
N LYS A 30 -16.09 -3.85 -8.58
CA LYS A 30 -15.68 -5.25 -8.42
C LYS A 30 -15.62 -5.66 -6.97
N ARG A 31 -15.49 -6.97 -6.76
CA ARG A 31 -15.20 -7.55 -5.44
C ARG A 31 -13.71 -7.45 -5.11
N ILE A 32 -13.38 -6.86 -3.96
CA ILE A 32 -12.04 -6.82 -3.36
C ILE A 32 -12.16 -7.19 -1.88
N LEU A 33 -11.25 -8.04 -1.37
CA LEU A 33 -11.29 -8.53 0.02
C LEU A 33 -12.68 -9.04 0.45
N LYS A 34 -13.34 -9.81 -0.43
CA LYS A 34 -14.70 -10.37 -0.23
C LYS A 34 -15.85 -9.35 -0.14
N ARG A 35 -15.59 -8.06 -0.32
CA ARG A 35 -16.61 -7.00 -0.33
C ARG A 35 -16.78 -6.41 -1.73
N TRP A 36 -18.03 -6.13 -2.14
CA TRP A 36 -18.31 -5.38 -3.36
C TRP A 36 -17.91 -3.92 -3.15
N ARG A 37 -17.22 -3.35 -4.14
CA ARG A 37 -16.73 -1.96 -4.11
C ARG A 37 -17.15 -1.25 -5.38
N GLU A 38 -17.57 -0.01 -5.21
CA GLU A 38 -18.09 0.81 -6.30
C GLU A 38 -16.98 1.61 -6.97
N LYS A 39 -17.23 2.08 -8.20
CA LYS A 39 -16.30 2.96 -8.91
C LYS A 39 -16.24 4.31 -8.19
N GLY A 40 -15.04 4.82 -7.98
CA GLY A 40 -14.77 6.05 -7.24
C GLY A 40 -14.62 5.85 -5.72
N GLU A 41 -14.94 4.67 -5.19
CA GLU A 41 -14.78 4.37 -3.77
C GLU A 41 -13.29 4.35 -3.37
N LEU A 42 -13.00 4.85 -2.17
CA LEU A 42 -11.67 4.76 -1.57
C LEU A 42 -11.51 3.45 -0.80
N ILE A 43 -10.43 2.73 -1.06
CA ILE A 43 -10.09 1.51 -0.36
C ILE A 43 -8.64 1.54 0.11
N THR A 44 -8.44 1.26 1.40
CA THR A 44 -7.12 1.09 1.98
C THR A 44 -6.68 -0.36 1.79
N LEU A 45 -5.57 -0.58 1.11
CA LEU A 45 -5.01 -1.92 0.85
C LEU A 45 -3.51 -1.93 1.15
N MET A 46 -2.99 -3.10 1.49
CA MET A 46 -1.54 -3.32 1.44
C MET A 46 -1.07 -3.31 -0.02
N PRO A 47 0.15 -2.80 -0.33
CA PRO A 47 0.68 -2.80 -1.70
C PRO A 47 0.67 -4.20 -2.35
N SER A 48 0.94 -5.25 -1.58
CA SER A 48 0.85 -6.64 -2.03
C SER A 48 -0.56 -7.09 -2.43
N GLN A 49 -1.60 -6.58 -1.77
CA GLN A 49 -3.01 -6.85 -2.12
C GLN A 49 -3.46 -6.03 -3.32
N ALA A 50 -2.95 -4.80 -3.45
CA ALA A 50 -3.28 -3.88 -4.52
C ALA A 50 -2.57 -4.20 -5.84
N GLU A 51 -1.42 -4.88 -5.82
CA GLU A 51 -0.56 -5.08 -6.99
C GLU A 51 -1.31 -5.65 -8.21
N TYR A 52 -2.04 -6.74 -8.04
CA TYR A 52 -2.81 -7.36 -9.12
C TYR A 52 -3.87 -6.41 -9.68
N HIS A 53 -4.49 -5.61 -8.82
CA HIS A 53 -5.54 -4.69 -9.22
C HIS A 53 -4.99 -3.42 -9.89
N LEU A 54 -3.81 -2.94 -9.47
CA LEU A 54 -3.05 -1.85 -10.10
C LEU A 54 -2.63 -2.25 -11.51
N ARG A 55 -2.01 -3.43 -11.67
CA ARG A 55 -1.57 -3.95 -12.99
C ARG A 55 -2.74 -4.06 -13.97
N ASN A 56 -3.92 -4.43 -13.47
CA ASN A 56 -5.13 -4.60 -14.26
C ASN A 56 -5.97 -3.32 -14.40
N LYS A 57 -5.45 -2.15 -13.98
CA LYS A 57 -6.14 -0.85 -14.06
C LYS A 57 -7.56 -0.89 -13.45
N ASN A 58 -7.70 -1.60 -12.32
CA ASN A 58 -8.95 -1.65 -11.57
C ASN A 58 -8.98 -0.65 -10.42
N LEU A 59 -7.81 -0.26 -9.92
CA LEU A 59 -7.64 0.76 -8.90
C LEU A 59 -6.36 1.54 -9.17
N GLU A 60 -6.31 2.75 -8.63
CA GLU A 60 -5.17 3.66 -8.74
C GLU A 60 -4.77 4.17 -7.35
N LEU A 61 -3.48 4.37 -7.12
CA LEU A 61 -3.01 4.95 -5.86
C LEU A 61 -3.54 6.39 -5.75
N LYS A 62 -4.22 6.70 -4.65
CA LYS A 62 -4.66 8.07 -4.39
C LYS A 62 -3.42 8.93 -4.23
N LYS A 63 -3.11 9.75 -5.23
CA LYS A 63 -2.11 10.80 -5.09
C LYS A 63 -2.75 11.89 -4.24
N GLU A 64 -2.24 12.09 -3.04
CA GLU A 64 -2.53 13.32 -2.30
C GLU A 64 -2.00 14.47 -3.15
N SER A 65 -2.90 15.16 -3.86
CA SER A 65 -2.55 16.44 -4.47
C SER A 65 -2.36 17.41 -3.32
N LYS A 66 -1.10 17.82 -3.15
CA LYS A 66 -0.64 18.79 -2.16
C LYS A 66 -1.02 20.20 -2.58
#